data_AF-A0A3S4H064-F1
#
_entry.id   AF-A0A3S4H064-F1
#
_cell.length_a   1.000
_cell.length_b   1.000
_cell.length_c   1.000
_cell.angle_alpha   90.00
_cell.angle_beta   90.00
_cell.angle_gamma   90.00
#
_symmetry.space_group_name_H-M   'P 1'
#
loop_
_entity.id
_entity.type
_entity.pdbx_description
1 polymer ?
#
loop_
_entity_poly.entity_id
_entity_poly.type
_entity_poly.pdbx_seq_one_letter_code
_entity_poly.pdbx_strand_id
1 'polypeptide(L)'
;MADDMTPLYQAIVDRVPAPDVDLDGPLQMQISQLDYNNYVGVIGIGRIKRGKVKPNQQVTIIDSEGKTRNGKVGKVLTHLGLERIESDVAEAGDIIAITGLAS
;
A
#
# COMPACT_ATOMS: atom_id res chain seq x y z
N MET A 1 37.97 -1.02 2.12
CA MET A 1 36.61 -0.51 2.40
C MET A 1 35.98 -0.20 1.06
N ALA A 2 34.69 -0.41 0.88
CA ALA A 2 34.05 -0.07 -0.39
C ALA A 2 33.95 1.45 -0.55
N ASP A 3 34.10 1.94 -1.78
CA ASP A 3 34.16 3.37 -2.11
C ASP A 3 32.77 4.03 -2.18
N ASP A 4 31.69 3.23 -2.13
CA ASP A 4 30.31 3.67 -2.21
C ASP A 4 29.34 2.71 -1.49
N MET A 5 28.03 2.97 -1.65
CA MET A 5 26.94 2.18 -1.08
C MET A 5 26.53 0.96 -1.92
N THR A 6 27.18 0.71 -3.07
CA THR A 6 26.84 -0.38 -4.00
C THR A 6 26.79 -1.74 -3.30
N PRO A 7 27.73 -2.11 -2.39
CA PRO A 7 27.66 -3.39 -1.70
C PRO A 7 26.43 -3.54 -0.79
N LEU A 8 25.93 -2.45 -0.20
CA LEU A 8 24.71 -2.51 0.61
C LEU A 8 23.50 -2.79 -0.27
N TYR A 9 23.37 -2.08 -1.39
CA TYR A 9 22.27 -2.31 -2.32
C TYR A 9 22.29 -3.73 -2.87
N GLN A 10 23.47 -4.25 -3.25
CA GLN A 10 23.60 -5.63 -3.72
C GLN A 10 23.23 -6.63 -2.62
N ALA A 11 23.67 -6.41 -1.37
CA ALA A 11 23.30 -7.28 -0.26
C ALA A 11 21.79 -7.30 0.00
N ILE A 12 21.10 -6.16 -0.14
CA ILE A 12 19.64 -6.10 -0.04
C ILE A 12 19.00 -6.93 -1.15
N VAL A 13 19.42 -6.75 -2.41
CA VAL A 13 18.89 -7.49 -3.55
C VAL A 13 19.11 -9.00 -3.41
N ASP A 14 20.30 -9.42 -2.94
CA ASP A 14 20.67 -10.84 -2.85
C ASP A 14 20.05 -11.56 -1.65
N ARG A 15 19.75 -10.84 -0.55
CA ARG A 15 19.34 -11.45 0.73
C ARG A 15 17.89 -11.20 1.09
N VAL A 16 17.26 -10.15 0.58
CA VAL A 16 15.85 -9.86 0.86
C VAL A 16 15.00 -10.56 -0.21
N PRO A 17 14.16 -11.55 0.17
CA PRO A 17 13.30 -12.21 -0.79
C PRO A 17 12.26 -11.24 -1.35
N ALA A 18 11.89 -11.44 -2.61
CA ALA A 18 10.74 -10.77 -3.20
C ALA A 18 9.48 -11.04 -2.34
N PRO A 19 8.53 -10.10 -2.26
CA PRO A 19 7.30 -10.30 -1.53
C PRO A 19 6.50 -11.44 -2.21
N ASP A 20 6.09 -12.42 -1.42
CA ASP A 20 5.15 -13.44 -1.88
C ASP A 20 3.78 -12.77 -2.09
N VAL A 21 3.33 -12.67 -3.33
CA VAL A 21 2.12 -11.91 -3.72
C VAL A 21 1.42 -12.56 -4.92
N ASP A 22 0.12 -12.28 -5.05
CA ASP A 22 -0.70 -12.71 -6.18
C ASP A 22 -1.19 -11.46 -6.95
N LEU A 23 -0.71 -11.26 -8.18
CA LEU A 23 -1.02 -10.07 -8.98
C LEU A 23 -2.42 -10.11 -9.62
N ASP A 24 -2.96 -11.32 -9.85
CA ASP A 24 -4.15 -11.53 -10.67
C ASP A 24 -5.43 -11.68 -9.83
N GLY A 25 -5.30 -12.02 -8.55
CA GLY A 25 -6.43 -12.17 -7.65
C GLY A 25 -7.14 -10.85 -7.27
N PRO A 26 -8.27 -10.94 -6.54
CA PRO A 26 -8.98 -9.75 -6.08
C PRO A 26 -8.16 -8.98 -5.03
N LEU A 27 -8.33 -7.66 -5.01
CA LEU A 27 -7.65 -6.75 -4.09
C LEU A 27 -7.71 -7.27 -2.65
N GLN A 28 -6.53 -7.46 -2.05
CA GLN A 28 -6.36 -7.74 -0.64
C GLN A 28 -5.20 -6.90 -0.10
N MET A 29 -5.51 -6.04 0.86
CA MET A 29 -4.54 -5.21 1.55
C MET A 29 -4.94 -5.12 3.02
N GLN A 30 -3.97 -5.34 3.90
CA GLN A 30 -4.15 -5.12 5.33
C GLN A 30 -3.58 -3.76 5.69
N ILE A 31 -4.37 -2.94 6.39
CA ILE A 31 -3.89 -1.68 6.96
C ILE A 31 -2.99 -2.03 8.16
N SER A 32 -1.72 -1.64 8.07
CA SER A 32 -0.70 -1.87 9.10
C SER A 32 -0.40 -0.62 9.91
N GLN A 33 -0.62 0.56 9.32
CA GLN A 33 -0.41 1.84 9.98
C GLN A 33 -1.54 2.81 9.60
N LEU A 34 -1.83 3.74 10.49
CA LEU A 34 -2.79 4.81 10.29
C LEU A 34 -2.09 6.16 10.36
N ASP A 35 -2.52 7.06 9.51
CA ASP A 35 -2.05 8.44 9.43
C ASP A 35 -3.26 9.37 9.20
N TYR A 36 -3.09 10.67 9.32
CA TYR A 36 -4.19 11.64 9.23
C TYR A 36 -3.73 12.96 8.61
N ASN A 37 -4.59 13.54 7.77
CA ASN A 37 -4.39 14.88 7.23
C ASN A 37 -5.73 15.64 7.21
N ASN A 38 -5.69 16.93 7.58
CA ASN A 38 -6.87 17.79 7.70
C ASN A 38 -7.73 17.90 6.42
N TYR A 39 -7.14 17.68 5.23
CA TYR A 39 -7.84 17.79 3.95
C TYR A 39 -8.44 16.47 3.45
N VAL A 40 -7.82 15.34 3.77
CA VAL A 40 -8.21 14.01 3.24
C VAL A 40 -8.72 13.05 4.32
N GLY A 41 -8.63 13.42 5.58
CA GLY A 41 -9.04 12.62 6.73
C GLY A 41 -8.04 11.51 7.05
N VAL A 42 -8.57 10.36 7.48
CA VAL A 42 -7.79 9.18 7.84
C VAL A 42 -7.17 8.54 6.60
N ILE A 43 -5.90 8.19 6.73
CA ILE A 43 -5.09 7.54 5.71
C ILE A 43 -4.70 6.16 6.25
N GLY A 44 -5.04 5.11 5.50
CA GLY A 44 -4.63 3.75 5.78
C GLY A 44 -3.38 3.38 4.99
N ILE A 45 -2.34 2.91 5.67
CA ILE A 45 -1.06 2.53 5.05
C ILE A 45 -0.85 1.02 5.23
N GLY A 46 -0.41 0.36 4.17
CA GLY A 46 -0.13 -1.07 4.21
C GLY A 46 0.49 -1.57 2.92
N ARG A 47 0.74 -2.87 2.87
CA ARG A 47 1.22 -3.56 1.67
C ARG A 47 0.08 -4.31 1.00
N ILE A 48 -0.06 -4.16 -0.31
CA ILE A 48 -1.01 -4.98 -1.08
C ILE A 48 -0.46 -6.41 -1.13
N LYS A 49 -1.22 -7.38 -0.62
CA LYS A 49 -0.87 -8.80 -0.67
C LYS A 49 -1.35 -9.45 -1.97
N ARG A 50 -2.47 -8.97 -2.51
CA ARG A 50 -3.08 -9.51 -3.73
C ARG A 50 -3.80 -8.47 -4.56
N GLY A 51 -3.78 -8.63 -5.87
CA GLY A 51 -4.50 -7.81 -6.83
C GLY A 51 -3.96 -6.40 -6.96
N LYS A 52 -4.84 -5.47 -7.33
CA LYS A 52 -4.52 -4.06 -7.54
C LYS A 52 -5.64 -3.14 -7.08
N VAL A 53 -5.28 -1.92 -6.78
CA VAL A 53 -6.20 -0.86 -6.37
C VAL A 53 -6.06 0.35 -7.27
N LYS A 54 -7.19 0.99 -7.56
CA LYS A 54 -7.27 2.27 -8.28
C LYS A 54 -8.06 3.30 -7.46
N PRO A 55 -7.81 4.61 -7.68
CA PRO A 55 -8.70 5.65 -7.19
C PRO A 55 -10.16 5.37 -7.57
N ASN A 56 -11.10 5.73 -6.70
CA ASN A 56 -12.53 5.52 -6.86
C ASN A 56 -13.01 4.05 -6.90
N GLN A 57 -12.16 3.07 -6.64
CA GLN A 57 -12.54 1.67 -6.59
C GLN A 57 -13.40 1.37 -5.36
N GLN A 58 -14.50 0.64 -5.56
CA GLN A 58 -15.31 0.10 -4.46
C GLN A 58 -14.59 -1.07 -3.80
N VAL A 59 -14.59 -1.07 -2.47
CA VAL A 59 -13.93 -2.08 -1.66
C VAL A 59 -14.82 -2.50 -0.49
N THR A 60 -14.60 -3.72 -0.01
CA THR A 60 -15.16 -4.19 1.26
C THR A 60 -14.07 -4.14 2.31
N ILE A 61 -14.34 -3.44 3.40
CA ILE A 61 -13.46 -3.30 4.55
C ILE A 61 -13.95 -4.30 5.59
N ILE A 62 -13.01 -5.08 6.12
CA ILE A 62 -13.26 -6.10 7.14
C ILE A 62 -12.44 -5.70 8.37
N ASP A 63 -13.09 -5.59 9.53
CA ASP A 63 -12.39 -5.34 10.78
C ASP A 63 -11.87 -6.63 11.43
N SER A 64 -11.20 -6.50 12.57
CA SER A 64 -10.63 -7.63 13.31
C SER A 64 -11.67 -8.62 13.84
N GLU A 65 -12.93 -8.21 13.96
CA GLU A 65 -14.04 -9.06 14.41
C GLU A 65 -14.79 -9.69 13.23
N GLY A 66 -14.36 -9.40 11.99
CA GLY A 66 -14.99 -9.90 10.77
C GLY A 66 -16.22 -9.10 10.34
N LYS A 67 -16.54 -7.99 11.02
CA LYS A 67 -17.63 -7.11 10.58
C LYS A 67 -17.19 -6.40 9.31
N THR A 68 -18.11 -6.39 8.35
CA THR A 68 -17.85 -5.84 7.02
C THR A 68 -18.59 -4.53 6.81
N ARG A 69 -17.98 -3.63 6.04
CA ARG A 69 -18.65 -2.46 5.47
C ARG A 69 -18.08 -2.16 4.09
N ASN A 70 -18.88 -1.54 3.25
CA ASN A 70 -18.41 -1.09 1.95
C ASN A 70 -17.83 0.33 2.07
N GLY A 71 -16.79 0.58 1.30
CA GLY A 71 -16.16 1.89 1.19
C GLY A 71 -15.70 2.14 -0.24
N LYS A 72 -15.33 3.39 -0.51
CA LYS A 72 -14.77 3.80 -1.80
C LYS A 72 -13.37 4.32 -1.57
N VAL A 73 -12.40 3.79 -2.32
CA VAL A 73 -11.05 4.32 -2.32
C VAL A 73 -11.08 5.76 -2.84
N GLY A 74 -10.59 6.70 -2.05
CA GLY A 74 -10.44 8.10 -2.46
C GLY A 74 -9.23 8.26 -3.38
N LYS A 75 -8.05 8.39 -2.78
CA LYS A 75 -6.76 8.46 -3.46
C LYS A 75 -5.92 7.23 -3.16
N VAL A 76 -5.06 6.88 -4.12
CA VAL A 76 -3.99 5.88 -3.98
C VAL A 76 -2.67 6.64 -4.04
N LEU A 77 -1.85 6.48 -3.01
CA LEU A 77 -0.60 7.22 -2.85
C LEU A 77 0.56 6.23 -2.75
N THR A 78 1.51 6.30 -3.68
CA THR A 78 2.76 5.54 -3.65
C THR A 78 3.89 6.37 -3.06
N HIS A 79 4.95 5.72 -2.59
CA HIS A 79 6.12 6.41 -2.02
C HIS A 79 7.18 6.63 -3.09
N LEU A 80 7.66 7.87 -3.22
CA LEU A 80 8.81 8.22 -4.07
C LEU A 80 9.84 8.96 -3.21
N GLY A 81 10.88 8.25 -2.79
CA GLY A 81 11.80 8.76 -1.78
C GLY A 81 11.09 9.01 -0.46
N LEU A 82 11.10 10.26 0.01
CA LEU A 82 10.43 10.67 1.24
C LEU A 82 9.01 11.21 1.01
N GLU A 83 8.63 11.43 -0.25
CA GLU A 83 7.35 12.02 -0.63
C GLU A 83 6.33 10.95 -0.96
N ARG A 84 5.05 11.31 -0.85
CA ARG A 84 3.93 10.52 -1.37
C ARG A 84 3.37 11.19 -2.61
N ILE A 85 3.18 10.41 -3.66
CA ILE A 85 2.62 10.87 -4.94
C ILE A 85 1.34 10.10 -5.25
N GLU A 86 0.38 10.77 -5.89
CA GLU A 86 -0.84 10.12 -6.37
C GLU A 86 -0.50 9.17 -7.54
N SER A 87 -1.13 8.01 -7.53
CA SER A 87 -1.02 7.01 -8.60
C SER A 87 -2.41 6.55 -9.05
N ASP A 88 -2.55 6.31 -10.36
CA ASP A 88 -3.76 5.76 -10.95
C ASP A 88 -3.93 4.26 -10.66
N VAL A 89 -2.84 3.58 -10.28
CA VAL A 89 -2.84 2.15 -9.93
C VAL A 89 -1.71 1.83 -8.96
N ALA A 90 -1.97 0.87 -8.07
CA ALA A 90 -0.94 0.20 -7.28
C ALA A 90 -1.24 -1.30 -7.22
N GLU A 91 -0.19 -2.12 -7.18
CA GLU A 91 -0.26 -3.57 -7.39
C GLU A 91 0.29 -4.35 -6.19
N ALA A 92 0.07 -5.67 -6.21
CA ALA A 92 0.53 -6.54 -5.14
C ALA A 92 2.05 -6.48 -4.98
N GLY A 93 2.50 -6.22 -3.74
CA GLY A 93 3.89 -5.95 -3.40
C GLY A 93 4.13 -4.51 -2.98
N ASP A 94 3.33 -3.56 -3.50
CA ASP A 94 3.49 -2.14 -3.21
C ASP A 94 3.09 -1.80 -1.77
N ILE A 95 3.88 -0.92 -1.14
CA ILE A 95 3.53 -0.25 0.12
C ILE A 95 2.91 1.10 -0.22
N ILE A 96 1.61 1.23 0.06
CA ILE A 96 0.82 2.40 -0.33
C ILE A 96 0.04 2.99 0.83
N ALA A 97 -0.35 4.25 0.65
CA ALA A 97 -1.31 4.96 1.47
C ALA A 97 -2.63 5.12 0.69
N ILE A 98 -3.76 4.83 1.34
CA ILE A 98 -5.10 4.94 0.78
C ILE A 98 -5.95 5.88 1.65
N THR A 99 -6.77 6.71 1.02
CA THR A 99 -7.71 7.61 1.69
C THR A 99 -9.17 7.23 1.40
N GLY A 100 -10.12 7.84 2.12
CA GLY A 100 -11.56 7.68 1.84
C GLY A 100 -12.22 6.45 2.47
N LEU A 101 -11.51 5.73 3.35
CA LEU A 101 -12.02 4.50 3.96
C LEU A 101 -12.57 4.67 5.38
N ALA A 102 -12.52 5.85 6.01
CA ALA A 102 -13.01 6.04 7.39
C ALA A 102 -14.50 6.36 7.51
N SER A 103 -15.19 6.65 6.40
CA SER A 103 -16.63 6.92 6.35
C SER A 103 -17.48 5.65 6.34
#